data_AF-A0A913Y5Y4-F1
#
_entry.id   AF-A0A913Y5Y4-F1
#
_cell.length_a   1.000
_cell.length_b   1.000
_cell.length_c   1.000
_cell.angle_alpha   90.00
_cell.angle_beta   90.00
_cell.angle_gamma   90.00
#
_symmetry.space_group_name_H-M   'P 1'
#
loop_
_entity.id
_entity.type
_entity.pdbx_description
1 polymer ?
#
loop_
_entity_poly.entity_id
_entity_poly.type
_entity_poly.pdbx_seq_one_letter_code
_entity_poly.pdbx_strand_id
1 'polypeptide(L)'
;MAFCEEPLSTRATRATIKNIKHLNYLLRKILLQRITYGFPYQEEKTGEWFELPQSQFQKVTRTGPINILNIRGTKPKKIENYPLINGTDFLKNLTENGYKILFHGTNHDSAKNIIENGICLDKLNKQRAQDFSCGKGFYLTDQFDEETGAVTWAFRRMGRHQSVLIFKIPNHEFESYRGRSKNLIGKDKELKEFVKMYRLGKEKNRDLQKNLKEVSFVEGPWVKLDRESVSIIQGSYQICLHCDKMAECFDRHLHSVIFFNK
;
A
#
# COMPACT_ATOMS: atom_id res chain seq x y z
N MET A 1 -11.64 61.30 -22.33
CA MET A 1 -10.45 60.51 -21.94
C MET A 1 -10.43 60.39 -20.42
N ALA A 2 -10.81 59.23 -19.88
CA ALA A 2 -10.74 58.96 -18.45
C ALA A 2 -9.64 57.91 -18.22
N PHE A 3 -8.59 58.29 -17.49
CA PHE A 3 -7.59 57.36 -16.99
C PHE A 3 -8.15 56.68 -15.74
N CYS A 4 -8.34 55.36 -15.80
CA CYS A 4 -8.58 54.54 -14.62
C CYS A 4 -7.23 54.25 -13.96
N GLU A 5 -6.93 54.90 -12.84
CA GLU A 5 -5.88 54.47 -11.93
C GLU A 5 -6.42 53.32 -11.04
N GLU A 6 -5.82 52.14 -11.14
CA GLU A 6 -6.03 51.09 -10.14
C GLU A 6 -5.29 51.44 -8.83
N PRO A 7 -5.91 51.28 -7.65
CA PRO A 7 -5.24 51.61 -6.40
C PRO A 7 -4.18 50.57 -6.03
N LEU A 8 -2.93 51.04 -5.90
CA LEU A 8 -1.69 50.34 -5.48
C LEU A 8 -1.80 49.53 -4.16
N SER A 9 -2.90 49.66 -3.42
CA SER A 9 -3.14 49.03 -2.12
C SER A 9 -3.47 47.53 -2.16
N THR A 10 -4.03 47.03 -3.27
CA THR A 10 -4.53 45.63 -3.35
C THR A 10 -3.47 44.59 -3.67
N ARG A 11 -2.34 44.99 -4.26
CA ARG A 11 -1.29 44.06 -4.71
C ARG A 11 -0.34 43.67 -3.56
N ALA A 12 0.00 44.62 -2.69
CA ALA A 12 0.83 44.39 -1.51
C ALA A 12 0.12 43.48 -0.49
N THR A 13 -1.17 43.72 -0.22
CA THR A 13 -1.98 42.88 0.68
C THR A 13 -2.13 41.44 0.17
N ARG A 14 -2.32 41.23 -1.14
CA ARG A 14 -2.38 39.88 -1.73
C ARG A 14 -1.06 39.13 -1.65
N ALA A 15 0.07 39.81 -1.83
CA ALA A 15 1.40 39.22 -1.68
C ALA A 15 1.68 38.79 -0.23
N THR A 16 1.33 39.65 0.74
CA THR A 16 1.50 39.36 2.18
C THR A 16 0.64 38.17 2.62
N ILE A 17 -0.62 38.08 2.17
CA ILE A 17 -1.51 36.95 2.49
C ILE A 17 -1.01 35.64 1.85
N LYS A 18 -0.48 35.69 0.62
CA LYS A 18 0.10 34.51 -0.05
C LYS A 18 1.37 34.03 0.68
N ASN A 19 2.19 34.95 1.17
CA ASN A 19 3.38 34.65 1.97
C ASN A 19 3.03 34.04 3.33
N ILE A 20 1.99 34.54 4.02
CA ILE A 20 1.49 33.96 5.28
C ILE A 20 0.95 32.54 5.06
N LYS A 21 0.19 32.31 3.97
CA LYS A 21 -0.28 30.95 3.62
C LYS A 21 0.86 30.00 3.31
N HIS A 22 1.91 30.48 2.62
CA HIS A 22 3.09 29.68 2.31
C HIS A 22 3.94 29.39 3.56
N LEU A 23 4.08 30.37 4.46
CA LEU A 23 4.77 30.22 5.73
C LEU A 23 4.04 29.26 6.66
N ASN A 24 2.70 29.33 6.72
CA ASN A 24 1.87 28.36 7.47
C ASN A 24 1.94 26.95 6.88
N TYR A 25 2.05 26.82 5.56
CA TYR A 25 2.28 25.53 4.90
C TYR A 25 3.67 24.97 5.23
N LEU A 26 4.73 25.80 5.19
CA LEU A 26 6.09 25.43 5.58
C LEU A 26 6.18 25.07 7.06
N LEU A 27 5.57 25.87 7.94
CA LEU A 27 5.50 25.60 9.37
C LEU A 27 4.73 24.31 9.67
N ARG A 28 3.60 24.05 9.00
CA ARG A 28 2.92 22.74 9.08
C ARG A 28 3.82 21.62 8.59
N LYS A 29 4.57 21.81 7.49
CA LYS A 29 5.49 20.79 6.97
C LYS A 29 6.66 20.53 7.93
N ILE A 30 7.17 21.55 8.61
CA ILE A 30 8.24 21.48 9.62
C ILE A 30 7.71 20.88 10.93
N LEU A 31 6.51 21.25 11.37
CA LEU A 31 5.83 20.67 12.54
C LEU A 31 5.42 19.21 12.28
N LEU A 32 4.99 18.86 11.07
CA LEU A 32 4.74 17.49 10.62
C LEU A 32 6.05 16.68 10.51
N GLN A 33 7.16 17.31 10.12
CA GLN A 33 8.50 16.68 10.15
C GLN A 33 9.02 16.45 11.58
N ARG A 34 8.45 17.12 12.60
CA ARG A 34 8.78 16.94 14.02
C ARG A 34 7.87 15.95 14.76
N ILE A 35 6.96 15.27 14.06
CA ILE A 35 6.18 14.17 14.64
C ILE A 35 7.06 12.91 14.63
N THR A 36 7.71 12.67 15.76
CA THR A 36 8.32 11.40 16.23
C THR A 36 8.90 10.47 15.15
N TYR A 37 10.23 10.46 15.03
CA TYR A 37 11.03 9.52 14.21
C TYR A 37 11.03 8.06 14.74
N GLY A 38 9.98 7.69 15.47
CA GLY A 38 9.83 6.45 16.21
C GLY A 38 8.94 5.43 15.51
N PHE A 39 8.72 4.30 16.16
CA PHE A 39 7.68 3.37 15.73
C PHE A 39 6.29 3.94 16.03
N PRO A 40 5.27 3.67 15.20
CA PRO A 40 3.94 4.28 15.40
C PRO A 40 3.20 3.81 16.66
N TYR A 41 3.62 2.68 17.22
CA TYR A 41 2.99 2.04 18.38
C TYR A 41 4.05 1.44 19.29
N GLN A 42 3.91 1.65 20.60
CA GLN A 42 4.77 1.10 21.67
C GLN A 42 6.26 1.16 21.27
N GLU A 43 6.77 2.37 21.03
CA GLU A 43 8.10 2.61 20.42
C GLU A 43 9.23 1.93 21.19
N GLU A 44 9.07 1.82 22.51
CA GLU A 44 9.98 1.16 23.43
C GLU A 44 10.04 -0.36 23.25
N LYS A 45 8.98 -1.00 22.74
CA LYS A 45 8.93 -2.44 22.50
C LYS A 45 9.47 -2.76 21.13
N THR A 46 10.71 -3.24 21.10
CA THR A 46 11.40 -3.64 19.87
C THR A 46 11.95 -5.04 20.00
N GLY A 47 11.85 -5.83 18.93
CA GLY A 47 12.34 -7.20 18.95
C GLY A 47 11.38 -8.21 19.59
N GLU A 48 10.15 -7.80 19.89
CA GLU A 48 9.10 -8.65 20.46
C GLU A 48 7.74 -8.33 19.85
N TRP A 49 6.85 -9.32 19.84
CA TRP A 49 5.48 -9.16 19.37
C TRP A 49 4.59 -8.60 20.47
N PHE A 50 3.71 -7.67 20.12
CA PHE A 50 2.67 -7.18 21.02
C PHE A 50 1.36 -6.96 20.26
N GLU A 51 0.25 -7.02 20.97
CA GLU A 51 -1.08 -6.85 20.37
C GLU A 51 -1.56 -5.40 20.49
N LEU A 52 -2.12 -4.88 19.40
CA LEU A 52 -2.98 -3.70 19.44
C LEU A 52 -4.45 -4.15 19.60
N PRO A 53 -5.11 -3.77 20.71
CA PRO A 53 -6.47 -4.20 20.98
C PRO A 53 -7.47 -3.53 20.05
N GLN A 54 -8.59 -4.21 19.80
CA GLN A 54 -9.64 -3.73 18.90
C GLN A 54 -10.23 -2.38 19.29
N SER A 55 -10.25 -2.06 20.58
CA SER A 55 -10.78 -0.80 21.13
C SER A 55 -10.08 0.45 20.58
N GLN A 56 -8.91 0.31 19.97
CA GLN A 56 -8.19 1.42 19.35
C GLN A 56 -8.69 1.75 17.93
N PHE A 57 -9.57 0.92 17.33
CA PHE A 57 -9.99 1.08 15.93
C PHE A 57 -11.47 1.49 15.85
N GLN A 58 -11.73 2.79 15.67
CA GLN A 58 -13.11 3.32 15.65
C GLN A 58 -13.84 3.11 14.32
N LYS A 59 -13.11 2.87 13.22
CA LYS A 59 -13.67 2.91 11.84
C LYS A 59 -13.71 1.57 11.13
N VAL A 60 -13.11 0.53 11.70
CA VAL A 60 -12.95 -0.77 11.03
C VAL A 60 -13.37 -1.87 11.99
N THR A 61 -14.37 -2.66 11.60
CA THR A 61 -14.71 -3.90 12.31
C THR A 61 -13.62 -4.92 12.02
N ARG A 62 -12.93 -5.43 13.03
CA ARG A 62 -11.87 -6.46 12.89
C ARG A 62 -12.29 -7.75 13.57
N THR A 63 -11.72 -8.87 13.14
CA THR A 63 -11.99 -10.20 13.73
C THR A 63 -11.20 -10.46 15.01
N GLY A 64 -10.05 -9.80 15.19
CA GLY A 64 -9.21 -9.91 16.38
C GLY A 64 -8.30 -8.70 16.61
N PRO A 65 -7.41 -8.76 17.61
CA PRO A 65 -6.31 -7.79 17.75
C PRO A 65 -5.35 -7.87 16.56
N ILE A 66 -4.50 -6.85 16.41
CA ILE A 66 -3.43 -6.86 15.40
C ILE A 66 -2.10 -7.11 16.09
N ASN A 67 -1.35 -8.11 15.62
CA ASN A 67 0.00 -8.36 16.10
C ASN A 67 0.99 -7.38 15.47
N ILE A 68 1.77 -6.70 16.29
CA ILE A 68 2.77 -5.72 15.86
C ILE A 68 4.16 -6.19 16.26
N LEU A 69 5.12 -6.01 15.34
CA LEU A 69 6.54 -6.21 15.59
C LEU A 69 7.32 -4.98 15.13
N ASN A 70 8.02 -4.35 16.06
CA ASN A 70 8.94 -3.26 15.77
C ASN A 70 10.36 -3.79 15.65
N ILE A 71 11.01 -3.52 14.53
CA ILE A 71 12.35 -4.00 14.21
C ILE A 71 13.27 -2.83 13.92
N ARG A 72 14.37 -2.74 14.67
CA ARG A 72 15.49 -1.86 14.34
C ARG A 72 16.49 -2.61 13.47
N GLY A 73 17.03 -1.94 12.44
CA GLY A 73 18.16 -2.47 11.69
C GLY A 73 17.98 -2.50 10.17
N THR A 74 18.63 -3.48 9.54
CA THR A 74 18.76 -3.54 8.08
C THR A 74 17.56 -4.18 7.41
N LYS A 75 17.42 -3.86 6.11
CA LYS A 75 16.38 -4.41 5.23
C LYS A 75 16.44 -5.95 5.26
N PRO A 76 15.34 -6.65 5.58
CA PRO A 76 15.30 -8.11 5.50
C PRO A 76 15.50 -8.57 4.06
N LYS A 77 16.15 -9.72 3.84
CA LYS A 77 16.23 -10.31 2.49
C LYS A 77 15.08 -11.28 2.22
N LYS A 78 14.88 -12.22 3.14
CA LYS A 78 13.79 -13.20 3.15
C LYS A 78 13.25 -13.32 4.58
N ILE A 79 12.08 -13.93 4.72
CA ILE A 79 11.41 -14.06 6.03
C ILE A 79 12.19 -14.99 6.97
N GLU A 80 12.81 -16.04 6.41
CA GLU A 80 13.57 -17.05 7.16
C GLU A 80 14.84 -16.45 7.79
N ASN A 81 15.36 -15.38 7.18
CA ASN A 81 16.55 -14.68 7.65
C ASN A 81 16.28 -13.77 8.86
N TYR A 82 15.03 -13.67 9.31
CA TYR A 82 14.64 -12.89 10.47
C TYR A 82 14.12 -13.82 11.58
N PRO A 83 14.97 -14.20 12.56
CA PRO A 83 14.59 -15.14 13.62
C PRO A 83 13.35 -14.71 14.41
N LEU A 84 13.15 -13.42 14.60
CA LEU A 84 11.97 -12.86 15.30
C LEU A 84 10.66 -13.07 14.54
N ILE A 85 10.73 -13.23 13.22
CA ILE A 85 9.57 -13.54 12.38
C ILE A 85 9.47 -15.06 12.21
N ASN A 86 10.60 -15.72 11.91
CA ASN A 86 10.65 -17.14 11.57
C ASN A 86 10.50 -18.09 12.77
N GLY A 87 11.01 -17.71 13.94
CA GLY A 87 11.03 -18.53 15.16
C GLY A 87 9.75 -18.45 16.00
N THR A 88 8.71 -17.82 15.49
CA THR A 88 7.45 -17.62 16.23
C THR A 88 6.36 -18.54 15.67
N ASP A 89 5.42 -18.96 16.52
CA ASP A 89 4.25 -19.75 16.09
C ASP A 89 3.43 -19.04 15.01
N PHE A 90 3.67 -17.74 14.83
CA PHE A 90 3.28 -16.89 13.72
C PHE A 90 3.36 -17.55 12.33
N LEU A 91 4.54 -18.02 11.89
CA LEU A 91 4.70 -18.61 10.56
C LEU A 91 4.07 -20.00 10.48
N LYS A 92 4.15 -20.77 11.55
CA LYS A 92 3.52 -22.11 11.64
C LYS A 92 2.00 -21.99 11.49
N ASN A 93 1.40 -20.97 12.09
CA ASN A 93 -0.04 -20.69 11.98
C ASN A 93 -0.40 -19.97 10.67
N LEU A 94 0.55 -19.32 9.97
CA LEU A 94 0.33 -18.76 8.62
C LEU A 94 0.24 -19.86 7.55
N THR A 95 0.85 -21.03 7.80
CA THR A 95 0.77 -22.21 6.92
C THR A 95 -0.42 -23.12 7.22
N GLU A 96 -1.33 -22.71 8.11
CA GLU A 96 -2.59 -23.44 8.34
C GLU A 96 -3.38 -23.57 7.04
N ASN A 97 -3.79 -24.80 6.73
CA ASN A 97 -4.69 -25.07 5.62
C ASN A 97 -5.98 -24.23 5.79
N GLY A 98 -6.46 -23.65 4.70
CA GLY A 98 -7.70 -22.89 4.69
C GLY A 98 -7.55 -21.36 4.70
N TYR A 99 -6.32 -20.84 4.64
CA TYR A 99 -6.06 -19.40 4.52
C TYR A 99 -5.19 -19.04 3.31
N LYS A 100 -5.44 -17.88 2.72
CA LYS A 100 -4.58 -17.20 1.76
C LYS A 100 -3.80 -16.12 2.50
N ILE A 101 -2.48 -16.22 2.48
CA ILE A 101 -1.59 -15.22 3.07
C ILE A 101 -1.12 -14.25 2.00
N LEU A 102 -1.25 -12.96 2.29
CA LEU A 102 -0.82 -11.89 1.39
C LEU A 102 -0.14 -10.77 2.16
N PHE A 103 0.85 -10.16 1.52
CA PHE A 103 1.72 -9.14 2.08
C PHE A 103 1.58 -7.83 1.31
N HIS A 104 1.55 -6.72 2.05
CA HIS A 104 1.57 -5.36 1.48
C HIS A 104 2.75 -4.58 2.05
N GLY A 105 3.70 -4.22 1.18
CA GLY A 105 4.85 -3.38 1.53
C GLY A 105 4.55 -1.90 1.39
N THR A 106 4.78 -1.13 2.45
CA THR A 106 4.48 0.31 2.49
C THR A 106 5.36 1.05 3.51
N ASN A 107 5.01 2.29 3.87
CA ASN A 107 5.68 3.07 4.91
C ASN A 107 4.84 3.15 6.20
N HIS A 108 5.46 3.64 7.29
CA HIS A 108 4.79 3.72 8.60
C HIS A 108 3.47 4.49 8.55
N ASP A 109 3.45 5.67 7.93
CA ASP A 109 2.24 6.50 7.84
C ASP A 109 1.09 5.78 7.13
N SER A 110 1.37 5.12 6.01
CA SER A 110 0.35 4.40 5.26
C SER A 110 -0.11 3.16 6.01
N ALA A 111 0.81 2.42 6.66
CA ALA A 111 0.45 1.29 7.49
C ALA A 111 -0.43 1.71 8.68
N LYS A 112 -0.06 2.79 9.38
CA LYS A 112 -0.89 3.40 10.44
C LYS A 112 -2.27 3.79 9.91
N ASN A 113 -2.33 4.43 8.74
CA ASN A 113 -3.60 4.82 8.14
C ASN A 113 -4.49 3.61 7.83
N ILE A 114 -3.92 2.52 7.29
CA ILE A 114 -4.64 1.26 7.02
C ILE A 114 -5.10 0.59 8.33
N ILE A 115 -4.25 0.57 9.36
CA ILE A 115 -4.62 0.04 10.68
C ILE A 115 -5.84 0.78 11.23
N GLU A 116 -5.80 2.12 11.22
CA GLU A 116 -6.79 2.96 11.88
C GLU A 116 -8.07 3.22 11.06
N ASN A 117 -7.97 3.20 9.72
CA ASN A 117 -9.05 3.64 8.82
C ASN A 117 -9.40 2.64 7.73
N GLY A 118 -8.69 1.51 7.64
CA GLY A 118 -8.90 0.50 6.61
C GLY A 118 -8.25 0.83 5.27
N ILE A 119 -8.40 -0.09 4.32
CA ILE A 119 -7.88 0.01 2.96
C ILE A 119 -8.74 1.00 2.18
N CYS A 120 -8.10 2.03 1.64
CA CYS A 120 -8.73 2.97 0.73
C CYS A 120 -8.14 2.83 -0.67
N LEU A 121 -8.95 2.36 -1.63
CA LEU A 121 -8.51 2.08 -3.00
C LEU A 121 -8.12 3.35 -3.79
N ASP A 122 -8.57 4.52 -3.35
CA ASP A 122 -8.35 5.80 -4.05
C ASP A 122 -7.04 6.53 -3.66
N LYS A 123 -6.16 5.84 -2.90
CA LYS A 123 -4.89 6.41 -2.40
C LYS A 123 -3.71 6.24 -3.35
N LEU A 124 -3.84 5.47 -4.45
CA LEU A 124 -2.75 5.33 -5.41
C LEU A 124 -2.49 6.65 -6.13
N ASN A 125 -1.21 6.88 -6.46
CA ASN A 125 -0.79 8.06 -7.19
C ASN A 125 -1.38 8.01 -8.62
N LYS A 126 -2.33 8.89 -8.92
CA LYS A 126 -3.03 8.98 -10.22
C LYS A 126 -2.14 9.40 -11.40
N GLN A 127 -0.91 9.83 -11.13
CA GLN A 127 0.12 10.14 -12.11
C GLN A 127 1.08 8.97 -12.33
N ARG A 128 0.99 7.90 -11.53
CA ARG A 128 1.76 6.67 -11.70
C ARG A 128 0.84 5.58 -12.22
N ALA A 129 1.11 5.13 -13.43
CA ALA A 129 0.51 3.91 -13.92
C ALA A 129 1.17 2.69 -13.26
N GLN A 130 0.35 1.72 -12.86
CA GLN A 130 0.78 0.43 -12.32
C GLN A 130 0.38 -0.70 -13.28
N ASP A 131 0.85 -1.91 -13.01
CA ASP A 131 0.64 -3.08 -13.87
C ASP A 131 -0.87 -3.38 -14.07
N PHE A 132 -1.67 -3.29 -13.01
CA PHE A 132 -3.09 -3.65 -13.01
C PHE A 132 -4.04 -2.49 -12.71
N SER A 133 -3.53 -1.27 -12.60
CA SER A 133 -4.35 -0.12 -12.21
C SER A 133 -3.84 1.21 -12.74
N CYS A 134 -4.76 2.16 -12.87
CA CYS A 134 -4.45 3.57 -13.15
C CYS A 134 -4.94 4.46 -11.99
N GLY A 135 -4.18 4.51 -10.89
CA GLY A 135 -4.46 5.42 -9.78
C GLY A 135 -5.58 5.01 -8.81
N LYS A 136 -6.13 3.80 -8.94
CA LYS A 136 -7.04 3.19 -7.96
C LYS A 136 -6.74 1.69 -7.79
N GLY A 137 -6.59 1.24 -6.56
CA GLY A 137 -6.41 -0.17 -6.21
C GLY A 137 -5.53 -0.38 -4.98
N PHE A 138 -5.39 -1.63 -4.55
CA PHE A 138 -4.52 -2.01 -3.43
C PHE A 138 -3.74 -3.27 -3.77
N TYR A 139 -2.41 -3.16 -3.80
CA TYR A 139 -1.52 -4.23 -4.26
C TYR A 139 -1.04 -5.09 -3.10
N LEU A 140 -1.11 -6.40 -3.27
CA LEU A 140 -0.47 -7.37 -2.40
C LEU A 140 0.30 -8.41 -3.22
N THR A 141 1.10 -9.21 -2.53
CA THR A 141 1.84 -10.37 -3.08
C THR A 141 1.80 -11.50 -2.06
N ASP A 142 2.06 -12.73 -2.46
CA ASP A 142 2.23 -13.87 -1.54
C ASP A 142 3.69 -14.08 -1.13
N GLN A 143 4.59 -13.20 -1.58
CA GLN A 143 6.02 -13.23 -1.25
C GLN A 143 6.39 -12.13 -0.26
N PHE A 144 7.15 -12.49 0.78
CA PHE A 144 7.66 -11.51 1.73
C PHE A 144 8.94 -10.82 1.23
N ASP A 145 9.77 -11.51 0.45
CA ASP A 145 11.18 -11.18 0.19
C ASP A 145 11.49 -9.84 -0.49
N GLU A 146 12.78 -9.57 -0.63
CA GLU A 146 13.33 -8.33 -1.15
C GLU A 146 13.48 -8.24 -2.66
N GLU A 147 13.25 -9.32 -3.41
CA GLU A 147 13.43 -9.39 -4.85
C GLU A 147 12.11 -9.18 -5.59
N THR A 148 11.08 -9.94 -5.19
CA THR A 148 9.75 -9.94 -5.81
C THR A 148 8.62 -9.92 -4.79
N GLY A 149 8.93 -9.63 -3.53
CA GLY A 149 7.98 -9.62 -2.42
C GLY A 149 7.63 -8.24 -1.88
N ALA A 150 6.93 -8.24 -0.74
CA ALA A 150 6.48 -7.02 -0.07
C ALA A 150 7.64 -6.17 0.46
N VAL A 151 8.77 -6.78 0.83
CA VAL A 151 9.95 -6.02 1.27
C VAL A 151 10.51 -5.17 0.12
N THR A 152 10.49 -5.66 -1.13
CA THR A 152 10.87 -4.84 -2.29
C THR A 152 10.08 -3.54 -2.34
N TRP A 153 8.76 -3.61 -2.11
CA TRP A 153 7.87 -2.45 -2.14
C TRP A 153 8.04 -1.52 -0.94
N ALA A 154 8.12 -2.10 0.27
CA ALA A 154 8.29 -1.34 1.51
C ALA A 154 9.56 -0.47 1.45
N PHE A 155 10.66 -1.03 0.92
CA PHE A 155 11.96 -0.36 0.84
C PHE A 155 12.24 0.31 -0.51
N ARG A 156 11.26 0.35 -1.44
CA ARG A 156 11.43 0.96 -2.76
C ARG A 156 11.69 2.47 -2.69
N ARG A 157 11.16 3.15 -1.68
CA ARG A 157 11.38 4.59 -1.47
C ARG A 157 12.54 4.78 -0.50
N MET A 158 13.42 5.74 -0.80
CA MET A 158 14.42 6.19 0.16
C MET A 158 13.68 6.76 1.39
N GLY A 159 13.79 6.07 2.51
CA GLY A 159 13.14 6.41 3.77
C GLY A 159 13.70 5.55 4.89
N ARG A 160 13.34 5.85 6.14
CA ARG A 160 13.72 5.07 7.32
C ARG A 160 12.56 4.27 7.92
N HIS A 161 11.34 4.53 7.45
CA HIS A 161 10.09 4.09 8.06
C HIS A 161 9.35 3.16 7.10
N GLN A 162 9.75 1.89 7.09
CA GLN A 162 9.15 0.87 6.23
C GLN A 162 8.22 -0.04 7.03
N SER A 163 7.22 -0.58 6.36
CA SER A 163 6.28 -1.52 6.95
C SER A 163 5.91 -2.61 5.99
N VAL A 164 5.64 -3.80 6.53
CA VAL A 164 4.97 -4.88 5.81
C VAL A 164 3.73 -5.27 6.60
N LEU A 165 2.57 -5.20 5.94
CA LEU A 165 1.30 -5.67 6.48
C LEU A 165 1.08 -7.11 6.01
N ILE A 166 0.52 -7.94 6.89
CA ILE A 166 0.28 -9.37 6.67
C ILE A 166 -1.21 -9.64 6.84
N PHE A 167 -1.83 -10.09 5.77
CA PHE A 167 -3.24 -10.46 5.72
C PHE A 167 -3.36 -11.98 5.72
N LYS A 168 -4.20 -12.52 6.61
CA LYS A 168 -4.52 -13.95 6.71
C LYS A 168 -6.01 -14.12 6.41
N ILE A 169 -6.35 -14.30 5.13
CA ILE A 169 -7.75 -14.32 4.67
C ILE A 169 -8.24 -15.78 4.60
N PRO A 170 -9.39 -16.15 5.17
CA PRO A 170 -9.99 -17.46 4.96
C PRO A 170 -10.22 -17.73 3.47
N ASN A 171 -9.86 -18.93 2.99
CA ASN A 171 -9.97 -19.28 1.58
C ASN A 171 -11.40 -19.13 1.06
N HIS A 172 -12.41 -19.53 1.83
CA HIS A 172 -13.81 -19.38 1.41
C HIS A 172 -14.24 -17.93 1.20
N GLU A 173 -13.77 -16.98 2.04
CA GLU A 173 -14.02 -15.55 1.84
C GLU A 173 -13.27 -15.03 0.61
N PHE A 174 -12.01 -15.42 0.41
CA PHE A 174 -11.24 -15.04 -0.78
C PHE A 174 -11.89 -15.56 -2.07
N GLU A 175 -12.26 -16.85 -2.11
CA GLU A 175 -12.88 -17.50 -3.25
C GLU A 175 -14.27 -16.94 -3.59
N SER A 176 -15.00 -16.39 -2.62
CA SER A 176 -16.28 -15.73 -2.87
C SER A 176 -16.17 -14.53 -3.84
N TYR A 177 -14.99 -13.92 -3.96
CA TYR A 177 -14.72 -12.82 -4.89
C TYR A 177 -14.23 -13.29 -6.27
N ARG A 178 -13.90 -14.58 -6.43
CA ARG A 178 -13.22 -15.12 -7.60
C ARG A 178 -14.04 -15.04 -8.88
N GLY A 179 -15.37 -15.16 -8.76
CA GLY A 179 -16.30 -15.07 -9.89
C GLY A 179 -16.27 -13.74 -10.64
N ARG A 180 -15.73 -12.67 -10.03
CA ARG A 180 -15.50 -11.36 -10.67
C ARG A 180 -14.01 -10.99 -10.72
N SER A 181 -13.12 -11.98 -10.71
CA SER A 181 -11.67 -11.73 -10.78
C SER A 181 -11.16 -11.77 -12.23
N LYS A 182 -10.06 -11.07 -12.47
CA LYS A 182 -9.28 -11.20 -13.72
C LYS A 182 -7.98 -11.93 -13.40
N ASN A 183 -7.93 -13.21 -13.71
CA ASN A 183 -6.73 -14.05 -13.54
C ASN A 183 -5.86 -14.04 -14.80
N LEU A 184 -4.64 -13.51 -14.69
CA LEU A 184 -3.63 -13.42 -15.74
C LEU A 184 -2.46 -14.42 -15.55
N ILE A 185 -2.54 -15.31 -14.55
CA ILE A 185 -1.54 -16.36 -14.31
C ILE A 185 -1.53 -17.34 -15.50
N GLY A 186 -0.34 -17.61 -16.04
CA GLY A 186 -0.16 -18.50 -17.20
C GLY A 186 -0.68 -17.93 -18.52
N LYS A 187 -1.09 -16.65 -18.55
CA LYS A 187 -1.67 -15.98 -19.74
C LYS A 187 -0.75 -14.88 -20.24
N ASP A 188 0.50 -15.24 -20.56
CA ASP A 188 1.58 -14.30 -20.84
C ASP A 188 1.25 -13.24 -21.90
N LYS A 189 0.60 -13.62 -23.00
CA LYS A 189 0.21 -12.67 -24.06
C LYS A 189 -0.81 -11.66 -23.53
N GLU A 190 -1.86 -12.14 -22.89
CA GLU A 190 -2.92 -11.31 -22.31
C GLU A 190 -2.38 -10.39 -21.21
N LEU A 191 -1.50 -10.90 -20.34
CA LEU A 191 -0.83 -10.11 -19.32
C LEU A 191 -0.02 -8.97 -19.93
N LYS A 192 0.80 -9.25 -20.95
CA LYS A 192 1.64 -8.22 -21.59
C LYS A 192 0.78 -7.13 -22.23
N GLU A 193 -0.30 -7.50 -22.91
CA GLU A 193 -1.25 -6.55 -23.48
C GLU A 193 -1.93 -5.73 -22.38
N PHE A 194 -2.40 -6.38 -21.31
CA PHE A 194 -3.01 -5.73 -20.16
C PHE A 194 -2.10 -4.68 -19.53
N VAL A 195 -0.87 -5.07 -19.19
CA VAL A 195 0.14 -4.19 -18.60
C VAL A 195 0.45 -3.01 -19.51
N LYS A 196 0.61 -3.23 -20.83
CA LYS A 196 0.85 -2.15 -21.79
C LYS A 196 -0.30 -1.14 -21.78
N MET A 197 -1.55 -1.61 -21.76
CA MET A 197 -2.71 -0.72 -21.70
C MET A 197 -2.68 0.20 -20.48
N TYR A 198 -2.36 -0.32 -19.29
CA TYR A 198 -2.33 0.50 -18.08
C TYR A 198 -1.07 1.36 -17.95
N ARG A 199 0.11 0.82 -18.26
CA ARG A 199 1.40 1.50 -18.05
C ARG A 199 1.82 2.45 -19.17
N LEU A 200 1.46 2.15 -20.41
CA LEU A 200 1.83 2.94 -21.59
C LEU A 200 0.65 3.70 -22.21
N GLY A 201 -0.58 3.39 -21.80
CA GLY A 201 -1.77 4.09 -22.27
C GLY A 201 -1.60 5.60 -22.13
N LYS A 202 -1.54 6.31 -23.27
CA LYS A 202 -1.20 7.74 -23.33
C LYS A 202 -2.27 8.67 -22.78
N GLU A 203 -3.44 8.16 -22.41
CA GLU A 203 -4.45 8.93 -21.69
C GLU A 203 -5.12 8.06 -20.63
N LYS A 204 -5.63 8.69 -19.56
CA LYS A 204 -6.44 8.05 -18.51
C LYS A 204 -7.75 7.55 -19.13
N ASN A 205 -7.67 6.43 -19.84
CA ASN A 205 -8.79 5.92 -20.60
C ASN A 205 -9.92 5.58 -19.61
N ARG A 206 -11.01 6.34 -19.69
CA ARG A 206 -12.20 6.14 -18.87
C ARG A 206 -12.74 4.72 -19.01
N ASP A 207 -12.54 4.11 -20.17
CA ASP A 207 -12.98 2.73 -20.46
C ASP A 207 -12.13 1.71 -19.71
N LEU A 208 -10.80 1.92 -19.60
CA LEU A 208 -9.95 1.08 -18.76
C LEU A 208 -10.37 1.16 -17.28
N GLN A 209 -10.69 2.35 -16.79
CA GLN A 209 -11.20 2.51 -15.43
C GLN A 209 -12.59 1.89 -15.25
N LYS A 210 -13.46 1.95 -16.27
CA LYS A 210 -14.78 1.33 -16.25
C LYS A 210 -14.66 -0.19 -16.17
N ASN A 211 -13.76 -0.79 -16.96
CA ASN A 211 -13.52 -2.23 -16.96
C ASN A 211 -13.06 -2.74 -15.58
N LEU A 212 -12.28 -1.95 -14.85
CA LEU A 212 -11.84 -2.30 -13.49
C LEU A 212 -12.91 -2.08 -12.40
N LYS A 213 -14.00 -1.34 -12.67
CA LYS A 213 -15.07 -1.17 -11.67
C LYS A 213 -15.87 -2.45 -11.44
N GLU A 214 -15.91 -3.34 -12.43
CA GLU A 214 -16.71 -4.56 -12.39
C GLU A 214 -15.94 -5.73 -11.77
N VAL A 215 -14.61 -5.64 -11.73
CA VAL A 215 -13.74 -6.69 -11.18
C VAL A 215 -13.53 -6.52 -9.67
N SER A 216 -13.53 -7.63 -8.94
CA SER A 216 -13.14 -7.65 -7.52
C SER A 216 -11.64 -7.37 -7.39
N PHE A 217 -10.85 -8.03 -8.23
CA PHE A 217 -9.40 -7.92 -8.27
C PHE A 217 -8.83 -8.43 -9.60
N VAL A 218 -7.58 -8.06 -9.86
CA VAL A 218 -6.75 -8.59 -10.94
C VAL A 218 -5.53 -9.26 -10.31
N GLU A 219 -5.11 -10.41 -10.81
CA GLU A 219 -3.87 -11.05 -10.34
C GLU A 219 -3.03 -11.58 -11.50
N GLY A 220 -1.74 -11.76 -11.22
CA GLY A 220 -0.78 -12.30 -12.16
C GLY A 220 0.65 -12.09 -11.65
N PRO A 221 1.65 -12.51 -12.43
CA PRO A 221 3.03 -12.26 -12.06
C PRO A 221 3.41 -10.78 -12.17
N TRP A 222 4.52 -10.43 -11.55
CA TRP A 222 5.15 -9.12 -11.72
C TRP A 222 5.73 -9.00 -13.11
N VAL A 223 5.80 -7.75 -13.57
CA VAL A 223 6.39 -7.44 -14.85
C VAL A 223 7.38 -6.29 -14.77
N LYS A 224 8.47 -6.41 -15.52
CA LYS A 224 9.37 -5.31 -15.84
C LYS A 224 8.90 -4.72 -17.16
N LEU A 225 8.75 -3.40 -17.18
CA LEU A 225 8.49 -2.65 -18.40
C LEU A 225 9.75 -1.85 -18.71
N ASP A 226 10.34 -2.11 -19.87
CA ASP A 226 11.45 -1.33 -20.42
C ASP A 226 11.03 -0.78 -21.79
N ARG A 227 10.85 0.55 -21.84
CA ARG A 227 10.22 1.27 -22.96
C ARG A 227 8.87 0.65 -23.34
N GLU A 228 8.85 -0.23 -24.33
CA GLU A 228 7.65 -0.91 -24.84
C GLU A 228 7.69 -2.44 -24.68
N SER A 229 8.77 -2.96 -24.10
CA SER A 229 8.94 -4.39 -23.83
C SER A 229 8.44 -4.73 -22.43
N VAL A 230 7.61 -5.78 -22.33
CA VAL A 230 7.11 -6.31 -21.06
C VAL A 230 7.73 -7.68 -20.83
N SER A 231 8.54 -7.77 -19.78
CA SER A 231 9.19 -9.01 -19.33
C SER A 231 8.54 -9.50 -18.04
N ILE A 232 8.10 -10.75 -18.04
CA ILE A 232 7.47 -11.39 -16.87
C ILE A 232 8.55 -11.83 -15.90
N ILE A 233 8.39 -11.52 -14.62
CA ILE A 233 9.27 -12.01 -13.57
C ILE A 233 8.75 -13.38 -13.15
N GLN A 234 9.46 -14.44 -13.55
CA GLN A 234 9.07 -15.81 -13.25
C GLN A 234 9.04 -16.08 -11.74
N GLY A 235 8.06 -16.89 -11.31
CA GLY A 235 7.87 -17.23 -9.90
C GLY A 235 7.36 -16.10 -9.01
N SER A 236 7.06 -14.91 -9.56
CA SER A 236 6.47 -13.81 -8.80
C SER A 236 4.94 -13.82 -8.87
N TYR A 237 4.31 -13.16 -7.90
CA TYR A 237 2.85 -13.00 -7.86
C TYR A 237 2.49 -11.62 -7.30
N GLN A 238 1.45 -11.02 -7.87
CA GLN A 238 0.77 -9.86 -7.34
C GLN A 238 -0.72 -9.95 -7.57
N ILE A 239 -1.46 -9.31 -6.68
CA ILE A 239 -2.90 -9.08 -6.76
C ILE A 239 -3.18 -7.61 -6.51
N CYS A 240 -4.08 -7.02 -7.30
CA CYS A 240 -4.58 -5.67 -7.14
C CYS A 240 -6.08 -5.71 -6.85
N LEU A 241 -6.49 -5.28 -5.65
CA LEU A 241 -7.90 -5.17 -5.28
C LEU A 241 -8.53 -3.95 -5.97
N HIS A 242 -9.76 -4.12 -6.47
CA HIS A 242 -10.52 -3.08 -7.17
C HIS A 242 -11.92 -2.83 -6.60
N CYS A 243 -12.37 -3.67 -5.66
CA CYS A 243 -13.70 -3.57 -5.07
C CYS A 243 -13.63 -3.29 -3.56
N ASP A 244 -14.40 -2.28 -3.12
CA ASP A 244 -14.43 -1.85 -1.72
C ASP A 244 -14.86 -2.99 -0.77
N LYS A 245 -15.84 -3.82 -1.16
CA LYS A 245 -16.26 -4.99 -0.34
C LYS A 245 -15.11 -5.97 -0.08
N MET A 246 -14.24 -6.17 -1.06
CA MET A 246 -13.07 -7.04 -0.89
C MET A 246 -11.99 -6.34 -0.05
N ALA A 247 -11.82 -5.03 -0.19
CA ALA A 247 -10.94 -4.24 0.67
C ALA A 247 -11.39 -4.30 2.14
N GLU A 248 -12.68 -4.11 2.42
CA GLU A 248 -13.29 -4.27 3.74
C GLU A 248 -13.12 -5.70 4.28
N CYS A 249 -13.26 -6.72 3.42
CA CYS A 249 -12.97 -8.11 3.78
C CYS A 249 -11.51 -8.26 4.22
N PHE A 250 -10.56 -7.66 3.50
CA PHE A 250 -9.14 -7.70 3.87
C PHE A 250 -8.87 -6.93 5.16
N ASP A 251 -9.55 -5.80 5.39
CA ASP A 251 -9.42 -5.02 6.62
C ASP A 251 -9.77 -5.84 7.87
N ARG A 252 -10.82 -6.67 7.78
CA ARG A 252 -11.21 -7.62 8.84
C ARG A 252 -10.13 -8.65 9.16
N HIS A 253 -9.28 -8.96 8.18
CA HIS A 253 -8.30 -10.06 8.17
C HIS A 253 -6.84 -9.58 8.13
N LEU A 254 -6.59 -8.29 8.41
CA LEU A 254 -5.24 -7.80 8.69
C LEU A 254 -4.78 -8.39 10.03
N HIS A 255 -3.90 -9.37 9.92
CA HIS A 255 -3.44 -10.18 11.04
C HIS A 255 -2.26 -9.51 11.76
N SER A 256 -1.34 -8.90 11.00
CA SER A 256 -0.11 -8.35 11.59
C SER A 256 0.53 -7.25 10.78
N VAL A 257 1.35 -6.45 11.46
CA VAL A 257 2.18 -5.42 10.84
C VAL A 257 3.57 -5.44 11.43
N ILE A 258 4.58 -5.48 10.55
CA ILE A 258 5.97 -5.33 10.92
C ILE A 258 6.39 -3.92 10.57
N PHE A 259 6.86 -3.15 11.54
CA PHE A 259 7.47 -1.85 11.33
C PHE A 259 8.99 -1.97 11.40
N PHE A 260 9.68 -1.42 10.40
CA PHE A 260 11.12 -1.34 10.34
C PHE A 260 11.56 0.11 10.53
N ASN A 261 12.57 0.31 11.37
CA ASN A 261 13.26 1.58 11.52
C ASN A 261 14.77 1.38 11.29
N LYS A 262 15.32 2.09 10.29
CA LYS A 262 16.75 2.09 9.96
C LYS A 262 17.53 3.10 10.79
#